data_AF-A0A7S1AXV7-F1
#
_entry.id   AF-A0A7S1AXV7-F1
#
_cell.length_a   1.000
_cell.length_b   1.000
_cell.length_c   1.000
_cell.angle_alpha   90.00
_cell.angle_beta   90.00
_cell.angle_gamma   90.00
#
_symmetry.space_group_name_H-M   'P 1'
#
loop_
_entity.id
_entity.type
_entity.pdbx_description
1 polymer ?
#
loop_
_entity_poly.entity_id
_entity_poly.type
_entity_poly.pdbx_seq_one_letter_code
_entity_poly.pdbx_strand_id
1 'polypeptide(L)'
;ELLASTHSRFCGIVAASGKRCLLHIGEFLASSDRLNGNALNAYLENPNTTDFTMDSNMALWGAPSSPSVVGMMTDTARRKGKIIHYEAATERLVPCDNDGEFSAGQDKYLDAAKMLYKEGIARGLESGMDALGFTNLCKPLAVKEFLSGRTLAEVRSARNPNMTA
;
A
#
# COMPACT_ATOMS: atom_id res chain seq x y z
N GLU A 1 -20.36 -8.52 -3.44
CA GLU A 1 -20.34 -9.24 -4.73
C GLU A 1 -20.55 -8.35 -5.97
N LEU A 2 -21.52 -7.44 -5.99
CA LEU A 2 -21.82 -6.59 -7.16
C LEU A 2 -20.65 -5.69 -7.63
N LEU A 3 -19.89 -5.11 -6.70
CA LEU A 3 -18.73 -4.27 -7.04
C LEU A 3 -17.56 -5.09 -7.63
N ALA A 4 -17.27 -6.25 -7.04
CA ALA A 4 -16.24 -7.16 -7.53
C ALA A 4 -16.53 -7.71 -8.93
N SER A 5 -17.79 -8.09 -9.19
CA SER A 5 -18.19 -8.55 -10.53
C SER A 5 -18.14 -7.44 -11.58
N THR A 6 -18.52 -6.21 -11.20
CA THR A 6 -18.45 -5.03 -12.07
C THR A 6 -17.01 -4.67 -12.40
N HIS A 7 -16.14 -4.60 -11.38
CA HIS A 7 -14.71 -4.37 -11.58
C HIS A 7 -14.08 -5.47 -12.45
N SER A 8 -14.45 -6.73 -12.23
CA SER A 8 -13.95 -7.84 -13.04
C SER A 8 -14.32 -7.73 -14.52
N ARG A 9 -15.55 -7.26 -14.83
CA ARG A 9 -15.97 -6.97 -16.20
C ARG A 9 -15.14 -5.86 -16.84
N PHE A 10 -14.91 -4.76 -16.12
CA PHE A 10 -14.05 -3.67 -16.60
C PHE A 10 -12.61 -4.16 -16.85
N CYS A 11 -12.03 -4.92 -15.92
CA CYS A 11 -10.71 -5.49 -16.12
C CYS A 11 -10.66 -6.45 -17.31
N GLY A 12 -11.73 -7.20 -17.59
CA GLY A 12 -11.82 -8.04 -18.79
C GLY A 12 -11.70 -7.23 -20.09
N ILE A 13 -12.35 -6.06 -20.15
CA ILE A 13 -12.27 -5.14 -21.31
C ILE A 13 -10.86 -4.58 -21.47
N VAL A 14 -10.24 -4.16 -20.36
CA VAL A 14 -8.85 -3.64 -20.33
C VAL A 14 -7.86 -4.72 -20.76
N ALA A 15 -8.01 -5.93 -20.24
CA ALA A 15 -7.17 -7.08 -20.57
C ALA A 15 -7.29 -7.48 -22.05
N ALA A 16 -8.50 -7.45 -22.62
CA ALA A 16 -8.73 -7.69 -24.05
C ALA A 16 -8.02 -6.66 -24.95
N SER A 17 -7.69 -5.48 -24.42
CA SER A 17 -6.92 -4.45 -25.11
C SER A 17 -5.40 -4.59 -24.91
N GLY A 18 -4.93 -5.68 -24.31
CA GLY A 18 -3.52 -5.93 -24.01
C GLY A 18 -2.94 -5.03 -22.91
N LYS A 19 -3.80 -4.45 -22.06
CA LYS A 19 -3.40 -3.55 -20.96
C LYS A 19 -3.54 -4.25 -19.61
N ARG A 20 -2.75 -3.81 -18.62
CA ARG A 20 -2.85 -4.29 -17.23
C ARG A 20 -4.00 -3.58 -16.51
N CYS A 21 -4.72 -4.33 -15.69
CA CYS A 21 -5.79 -3.80 -14.85
C CYS A 21 -5.33 -3.71 -13.40
N LEU A 22 -5.50 -2.51 -12.83
CA LEU A 22 -5.09 -2.17 -11.47
C LEU A 22 -6.28 -2.25 -10.53
N LEU A 23 -6.14 -3.00 -9.44
CA LEU A 23 -6.99 -2.86 -8.27
C LEU A 23 -6.27 -1.94 -7.26
N HIS A 24 -6.76 -0.72 -7.08
CA HIS A 24 -6.29 0.18 -6.03
C HIS A 24 -7.27 0.14 -4.85
N ILE A 25 -6.78 -0.26 -3.68
CA ILE A 25 -7.57 -0.26 -2.46
C ILE A 25 -7.17 0.91 -1.57
N GLY A 26 -8.06 1.91 -1.48
CA GLY A 26 -7.97 3.01 -0.52
C GLY A 26 -8.69 2.72 0.81
N GLU A 27 -8.75 3.74 1.67
CA GLU A 27 -9.22 3.78 3.08
C GLU A 27 -10.52 3.04 3.43
N PHE A 28 -11.33 2.71 2.43
CA PHE A 28 -12.69 2.18 2.63
C PHE A 28 -12.77 0.67 2.84
N LEU A 29 -11.68 -0.07 2.57
CA LEU A 29 -11.71 -1.54 2.61
C LEU A 29 -11.11 -2.15 3.88
N ALA A 30 -10.29 -1.46 4.68
CA ALA A 30 -9.46 -2.17 5.67
C ALA A 30 -9.91 -2.14 7.13
N SER A 31 -11.09 -1.59 7.42
CA SER A 31 -11.77 -1.82 8.71
C SER A 31 -13.04 -2.68 8.58
N SER A 32 -13.84 -2.48 7.55
CA SER A 32 -15.11 -3.22 7.33
C SER A 32 -14.93 -4.54 6.58
N ASP A 33 -14.06 -4.62 5.57
CA ASP A 33 -13.78 -5.88 4.86
C ASP A 33 -12.77 -6.77 5.61
N ARG A 34 -12.03 -6.22 6.57
CA ARG A 34 -11.22 -7.00 7.51
C ARG A 34 -12.09 -7.92 8.40
N LEU A 35 -13.35 -7.55 8.61
CA LEU A 35 -14.36 -8.37 9.28
C LEU A 35 -15.09 -9.33 8.32
N ASN A 36 -14.94 -9.18 7.00
CA ASN A 36 -15.69 -9.97 6.02
C ASN A 36 -14.87 -10.85 5.08
N GLY A 37 -13.55 -10.65 4.88
CA GLY A 37 -12.61 -11.55 4.18
C GLY A 37 -12.93 -11.92 2.71
N ASN A 38 -14.16 -11.73 2.25
CA ASN A 38 -14.72 -12.30 1.03
C ASN A 38 -14.54 -11.35 -0.15
N ALA A 39 -14.57 -10.03 0.07
CA ALA A 39 -14.43 -9.06 -1.01
C ALA A 39 -13.00 -9.01 -1.55
N LEU A 40 -11.99 -8.88 -0.68
CA LEU A 40 -10.58 -8.87 -1.10
C LEU A 40 -10.22 -10.14 -1.87
N ASN A 41 -10.57 -11.31 -1.34
CA ASN A 41 -10.33 -12.58 -2.03
C ASN A 41 -11.03 -12.63 -3.39
N ALA A 42 -12.29 -12.18 -3.51
CA ALA A 42 -12.99 -12.14 -4.79
C ALA A 42 -12.29 -11.24 -5.82
N TYR A 43 -11.75 -10.08 -5.41
CA TYR A 43 -10.99 -9.22 -6.32
C TYR A 43 -9.65 -9.82 -6.73
N LEU A 44 -8.95 -10.47 -5.80
CA LEU A 44 -7.66 -11.12 -6.06
C LEU A 44 -7.81 -12.43 -6.85
N GLU A 45 -8.96 -13.09 -6.80
CA GLU A 45 -9.23 -14.28 -7.61
C GLU A 45 -9.54 -13.97 -9.07
N ASN A 46 -9.92 -12.73 -9.38
CA ASN A 46 -10.13 -12.33 -10.75
C ASN A 46 -8.81 -12.42 -11.55
N PRO A 47 -8.74 -13.25 -12.61
CA PRO A 47 -7.54 -13.39 -13.43
C PRO A 47 -7.21 -12.11 -14.21
N ASN A 48 -8.20 -11.25 -14.46
CA ASN A 48 -8.00 -10.00 -15.19
C ASN A 48 -7.44 -8.87 -14.30
N THR A 49 -7.53 -9.00 -12.97
CA THR A 49 -6.81 -8.12 -12.05
C THR A 49 -5.36 -8.59 -12.00
N THR A 50 -4.43 -7.78 -12.50
CA THR A 50 -3.00 -8.15 -12.62
C THR A 50 -2.14 -7.43 -11.59
N ASP A 51 -2.47 -6.17 -11.33
CA ASP A 51 -1.79 -5.32 -10.36
C ASP A 51 -2.70 -5.04 -9.15
N PHE A 52 -2.11 -5.05 -7.96
CA PHE A 52 -2.75 -4.71 -6.69
C PHE A 52 -1.96 -3.58 -6.02
N THR A 53 -2.56 -2.40 -5.91
CA THR A 53 -2.02 -1.29 -5.13
C THR A 53 -2.70 -1.23 -3.78
N MET A 54 -1.89 -1.28 -2.72
CA MET A 54 -2.34 -1.09 -1.34
C MET A 54 -1.87 0.26 -0.81
N ASP A 55 -2.81 1.04 -0.29
CA ASP A 55 -2.52 2.25 0.46
C ASP A 55 -2.12 1.86 1.90
N SER A 56 -1.05 2.44 2.40
CA SER A 56 -0.62 2.34 3.79
C SER A 56 -1.66 2.83 4.81
N ASN A 57 -2.62 3.68 4.41
CA ASN A 57 -3.67 4.27 5.26
C ASN A 57 -4.99 3.51 5.23
N MET A 58 -4.88 2.20 5.09
CA MET A 58 -6.01 1.33 4.91
C MET A 58 -6.89 1.17 6.19
N ALA A 59 -6.45 1.58 7.38
CA ALA A 59 -7.25 1.46 8.60
C ALA A 59 -8.38 2.52 8.71
N LEU A 60 -9.27 2.35 9.69
CA LEU A 60 -10.47 3.18 9.88
C LEU A 60 -10.11 4.68 9.81
N TRP A 61 -10.79 5.41 8.92
CA TRP A 61 -10.64 6.87 8.74
C TRP A 61 -9.24 7.33 8.32
N GLY A 62 -8.60 6.60 7.41
CA GLY A 62 -7.28 7.01 6.88
C GLY A 62 -6.13 6.79 7.85
N ALA A 63 -6.36 6.04 8.93
CA ALA A 63 -5.32 5.63 9.85
C ALA A 63 -4.30 4.71 9.15
N PRO A 64 -3.01 4.75 9.55
CA PRO A 64 -2.02 3.83 9.00
C PRO A 64 -2.37 2.41 9.43
N SER A 65 -2.22 1.46 8.50
CA SER A 65 -2.43 0.05 8.77
C SER A 65 -1.35 -0.49 9.68
N SER A 66 -1.71 -1.43 10.56
CA SER A 66 -0.71 -2.14 11.35
C SER A 66 0.22 -2.95 10.42
N PRO A 67 1.52 -3.06 10.73
CA PRO A 67 2.48 -3.78 9.88
C PRO A 67 2.06 -5.23 9.57
N SER A 68 1.44 -5.91 10.54
CA SER A 68 0.89 -7.26 10.37
C SER A 68 -0.16 -7.37 9.26
N VAL A 69 -0.96 -6.33 9.03
CA VAL A 69 -1.96 -6.27 7.95
C VAL A 69 -1.29 -6.15 6.61
N VAL A 70 -0.32 -5.24 6.54
CA VAL A 70 0.45 -5.01 5.32
C VAL A 70 1.08 -6.32 4.85
N GLY A 71 1.70 -7.07 5.77
CA GLY A 71 2.25 -8.39 5.49
C GLY A 71 1.18 -9.39 5.01
N MET A 72 0.10 -9.54 5.76
CA MET A 72 -0.98 -10.48 5.41
C MET A 72 -1.59 -10.20 4.02
N MET A 73 -1.85 -8.94 3.68
CA MET A 73 -2.42 -8.55 2.39
C MET A 73 -1.41 -8.79 1.26
N THR A 74 -0.14 -8.46 1.49
CA THR A 74 0.94 -8.71 0.53
C THR A 74 1.07 -10.21 0.27
N ASP A 75 1.15 -11.03 1.32
CA ASP A 75 1.24 -12.49 1.23
C ASP A 75 0.05 -13.08 0.46
N THR A 76 -1.17 -12.61 0.75
CA THR A 76 -2.40 -13.09 0.11
C THR A 76 -2.42 -12.76 -1.38
N ALA A 77 -2.15 -11.50 -1.74
CA ALA A 77 -2.09 -11.07 -3.13
C ALA A 77 -0.97 -11.79 -3.90
N ARG A 78 0.18 -12.01 -3.26
CA ARG A 78 1.31 -12.71 -3.84
C ARG A 78 0.99 -14.16 -4.16
N ARG A 79 0.34 -14.88 -3.23
CA ARG A 79 -0.14 -16.26 -3.46
C ARG A 79 -1.14 -16.37 -4.61
N LYS A 80 -1.84 -15.29 -4.93
CA LYS A 80 -2.77 -15.18 -6.06
C LYS A 80 -2.09 -14.65 -7.35
N GLY A 81 -0.76 -14.55 -7.36
CA GLY A 81 0.03 -14.16 -8.53
C GLY A 81 -0.10 -12.70 -8.94
N LYS A 82 -0.48 -11.80 -8.02
CA LYS A 82 -0.60 -10.37 -8.32
C LYS A 82 0.75 -9.66 -8.23
N ILE A 83 0.90 -8.61 -9.04
CA ILE A 83 1.97 -7.62 -8.91
C ILE A 83 1.55 -6.62 -7.82
N ILE A 84 2.38 -6.41 -6.81
CA ILE A 84 2.00 -5.67 -5.61
C ILE A 84 2.72 -4.32 -5.55
N HIS A 85 1.94 -3.24 -5.46
CA HIS A 85 2.44 -1.87 -5.27
C HIS A 85 2.00 -1.40 -3.88
N TYR A 86 2.95 -1.05 -3.03
CA TYR A 86 2.67 -0.43 -1.73
C TYR A 86 2.84 1.08 -1.83
N GLU A 87 1.81 1.84 -1.46
CA GLU A 87 1.86 3.30 -1.40
C GLU A 87 1.85 3.78 0.05
N ALA A 88 2.95 4.39 0.50
CA ALA A 88 3.05 5.04 1.79
C ALA A 88 2.51 6.48 1.71
N ALA A 89 1.24 6.68 2.06
CA ALA A 89 0.49 7.93 1.96
C ALA A 89 0.57 8.79 3.23
N THR A 90 1.76 9.28 3.53
CA THR A 90 2.08 9.97 4.79
C THR A 90 1.30 11.28 5.03
N GLU A 91 0.74 11.90 3.98
CA GLU A 91 0.05 13.20 4.02
C GLU A 91 -1.24 13.23 4.83
N ARG A 92 -1.90 12.09 5.04
CA ARG A 92 -3.23 12.06 5.65
C ARG A 92 -3.21 12.02 7.17
N LEU A 93 -2.07 11.69 7.75
CA LEU A 93 -1.88 11.60 9.20
C LEU A 93 -1.20 12.83 9.77
N VAL A 94 -0.37 13.47 8.97
CA VAL A 94 0.39 14.63 9.38
C VAL A 94 -0.01 15.77 8.46
N PRO A 95 -1.00 16.60 8.86
CA PRO A 95 -1.49 17.67 8.01
C PRO A 95 -0.39 18.70 7.78
N CYS A 96 -0.33 19.19 6.54
CA CYS A 96 0.57 20.27 6.21
C CYS A 96 0.00 21.60 6.69
N ASP A 97 0.87 22.52 7.09
CA ASP A 97 0.48 23.92 7.16
C ASP A 97 0.40 24.54 5.76
N ASN A 98 0.10 25.83 5.72
CA ASN A 98 -0.06 26.57 4.46
C ASN A 98 1.26 26.69 3.66
N ASP A 99 2.40 26.43 4.29
CA ASP A 99 3.73 26.49 3.67
C ASP A 99 4.18 25.11 3.19
N GLY A 100 3.36 24.07 3.35
CA GLY A 100 3.68 22.69 2.98
C GLY A 100 4.63 21.99 3.96
N GLU A 101 4.74 22.53 5.18
CA GLU A 101 5.51 21.98 6.29
C GLU A 101 4.63 21.10 7.17
N PHE A 102 5.24 20.25 8.01
CA PHE A 102 4.48 19.56 9.03
C PHE A 102 3.99 20.54 10.11
N SER A 103 2.70 20.49 10.41
CA SER A 103 2.09 21.36 11.44
C SER A 103 2.76 21.15 12.82
N ALA A 104 3.11 22.25 13.50
CA ALA A 104 3.76 22.22 14.81
C ALA A 104 2.89 21.53 15.90
N GLY A 105 3.54 20.85 16.85
CA GLY A 105 2.87 20.21 18.00
C GLY A 105 2.35 18.78 17.74
N GLN A 106 2.68 18.19 16.59
CA GLN A 106 2.25 16.86 16.18
C GLN A 106 3.34 15.77 16.36
N ASP A 107 4.44 16.08 17.07
CA ASP A 107 5.64 15.23 17.13
C ASP A 107 5.35 13.77 17.52
N LYS A 108 4.46 13.56 18.51
CA LYS A 108 4.08 12.21 18.96
C LYS A 108 3.30 11.42 17.90
N TYR A 109 2.44 12.09 17.13
CA TYR A 109 1.68 11.47 16.04
C TYR A 109 2.59 11.19 14.84
N LEU A 110 3.51 12.10 14.55
CA LEU A 110 4.54 11.93 13.54
C LEU A 110 5.44 10.72 13.87
N ASP A 111 5.88 10.57 15.11
CA ASP A 111 6.71 9.43 15.54
C ASP A 111 5.96 8.10 15.44
N ALA A 112 4.70 8.06 15.87
CA ALA A 112 3.85 6.87 15.75
C ALA A 112 3.60 6.51 14.28
N ALA A 113 3.29 7.49 13.43
CA ALA A 113 3.11 7.28 11.99
C ALA A 113 4.41 6.79 11.34
N LYS A 114 5.56 7.40 11.66
CA LYS A 114 6.89 6.98 11.21
C LYS A 114 7.16 5.51 11.57
N MET A 115 6.84 5.10 12.80
CA MET A 115 7.01 3.71 13.24
C MET A 115 6.14 2.75 12.43
N LEU A 116 4.85 3.07 12.27
CA LEU A 116 3.90 2.22 11.54
C LEU A 116 4.24 2.10 10.05
N TYR A 117 4.62 3.19 9.39
CA TYR A 117 5.06 3.14 8.00
C TYR A 117 6.38 2.39 7.84
N LYS A 118 7.36 2.65 8.71
CA LYS A 118 8.65 1.96 8.66
C LYS A 118 8.48 0.45 8.79
N GLU A 119 7.74 0.02 9.80
CA GLU A 119 7.49 -1.41 10.04
C GLU A 119 6.58 -2.01 8.96
N GLY A 120 5.59 -1.27 8.46
CA GLY A 120 4.73 -1.68 7.36
C GLY A 120 5.50 -1.90 6.06
N ILE A 121 6.39 -0.96 5.70
CA ILE A 121 7.28 -1.08 4.54
C ILE A 121 8.22 -2.28 4.70
N ALA A 122 8.87 -2.42 5.86
CA ALA A 122 9.73 -3.56 6.13
C ALA A 122 8.98 -4.87 5.95
N ARG A 123 7.77 -4.96 6.51
CA ARG A 123 6.94 -6.16 6.43
C ARG A 123 6.46 -6.45 5.00
N GLY A 124 6.06 -5.43 4.24
CA GLY A 124 5.66 -5.64 2.85
C GLY A 124 6.84 -6.05 1.95
N LEU A 125 8.07 -5.59 2.24
CA LEU A 125 9.27 -6.05 1.55
C LEU A 125 9.59 -7.51 1.88
N GLU A 126 9.50 -7.91 3.15
CA GLU A 126 9.63 -9.31 3.58
C GLU A 126 8.60 -10.22 2.89
N SER A 127 7.37 -9.75 2.76
CA SER A 127 6.26 -10.45 2.10
C SER A 127 6.32 -10.40 0.57
N GLY A 128 7.27 -9.65 -0.01
CA GLY A 128 7.53 -9.64 -1.45
C GLY A 128 6.71 -8.65 -2.28
N MET A 129 6.52 -7.41 -1.80
CA MET A 129 6.00 -6.33 -2.65
C MET A 129 6.90 -6.10 -3.88
N ASP A 130 6.30 -5.78 -5.03
CA ASP A 130 7.03 -5.54 -6.28
C ASP A 130 7.48 -4.08 -6.43
N ALA A 131 6.69 -3.14 -5.89
CA ALA A 131 6.97 -1.72 -5.94
C ALA A 131 6.58 -1.00 -4.64
N LEU A 132 7.31 0.08 -4.36
CA LEU A 132 7.10 1.00 -3.25
C LEU A 132 6.99 2.42 -3.80
N GLY A 133 5.85 3.05 -3.56
CA GLY A 133 5.57 4.46 -3.79
C GLY A 133 5.42 5.21 -2.46
N PHE A 134 5.71 6.51 -2.49
CA PHE A 134 5.42 7.42 -1.39
C PHE A 134 4.54 8.52 -1.92
N THR A 135 3.45 8.78 -1.23
CA THR A 135 2.76 10.05 -1.33
C THR A 135 3.02 10.80 -0.02
N ASN A 136 3.45 12.04 -0.18
CA ASN A 136 3.52 13.00 0.90
C ASN A 136 3.27 14.37 0.27
N LEU A 137 2.28 15.09 0.78
CA LEU A 137 1.97 16.46 0.36
C LEU A 137 2.83 17.47 1.13
N CYS A 138 3.35 17.11 2.31
CA CYS A 138 4.20 17.98 3.11
C CYS A 138 5.66 17.66 2.79
N LYS A 139 6.43 18.63 2.29
CA LYS A 139 7.85 18.47 1.91
C LYS A 139 8.19 17.09 1.30
N PRO A 140 8.12 16.91 -0.03
CA PRO A 140 8.43 15.63 -0.70
C PRO A 140 9.78 14.99 -0.33
N LEU A 141 10.75 15.79 0.14
CA LEU A 141 12.08 15.31 0.57
C LEU A 141 12.10 14.70 1.99
N ALA A 142 11.04 14.87 2.78
CA ALA A 142 10.90 14.28 4.12
C ALA A 142 10.71 12.75 4.08
N VAL A 143 10.49 12.15 2.91
CA VAL A 143 10.40 10.70 2.70
C VAL A 143 11.61 9.94 3.28
N LYS A 144 12.80 10.54 3.29
CA LYS A 144 14.00 9.92 3.89
C LYS A 144 13.83 9.62 5.39
N GLU A 145 13.07 10.43 6.10
CA GLU A 145 12.82 10.22 7.53
C GLU A 145 12.00 8.95 7.78
N PHE A 146 11.04 8.65 6.89
CA PHE A 146 10.23 7.42 6.94
C PHE A 146 11.01 6.17 6.52
N LEU A 147 12.12 6.35 5.79
CA LEU A 147 13.00 5.26 5.35
C LEU A 147 14.18 4.99 6.30
N SER A 148 14.21 5.62 7.49
CA SER A 148 15.35 5.57 8.41
C SER A 148 16.64 6.10 7.79
N GLY A 149 16.55 7.18 7.02
CA GLY A 149 17.70 7.82 6.35
C GLY A 149 18.14 7.13 5.05
N ARG A 150 17.51 6.02 4.66
CA ARG A 150 17.79 5.31 3.41
C ARG A 150 17.08 5.97 2.23
N THR A 151 17.67 5.83 1.06
CA THR A 151 17.08 6.15 -0.24
C THR A 151 16.16 5.03 -0.71
N LEU A 152 15.24 5.37 -1.62
CA LEU A 152 14.38 4.40 -2.30
C LEU A 152 15.19 3.31 -3.03
N ALA A 153 16.35 3.67 -3.58
CA ALA A 153 17.24 2.73 -4.26
C ALA A 153 17.82 1.70 -3.28
N GLU A 154 18.27 2.13 -2.10
CA GLU A 154 18.82 1.26 -1.06
C GLU A 154 17.78 0.29 -0.48
N VAL A 155 16.53 0.75 -0.35
CA VAL A 155 15.42 -0.08 0.09
C VAL A 155 15.08 -1.15 -0.96
N ARG A 156 15.15 -0.80 -2.26
CA ARG A 156 14.94 -1.75 -3.37
C ARG A 156 16.09 -2.74 -3.53
N SER A 157 17.34 -2.34 -3.28
CA SER A 157 18.52 -3.20 -3.39
C SER A 157 18.70 -4.15 -2.20
N ALA A 158 18.05 -3.89 -1.07
CA ALA A 158 17.99 -4.81 0.07
C ALA A 158 17.17 -6.09 -0.22
N ARG A 159 16.73 -6.28 -1.47
CA ARG A 159 16.18 -7.56 -1.95
C ARG A 159 17.07 -8.71 -1.49
N ASN A 160 16.42 -9.64 -0.79
CA ASN A 160 16.98 -10.92 -0.41
C ASN A 160 17.54 -11.61 -1.68
N PRO A 161 18.83 -11.98 -1.74
CA PRO A 161 19.46 -12.54 -2.94
C PRO A 161 18.93 -13.93 -3.36
N ASN A 162 17.89 -14.45 -2.70
CA ASN A 162 17.38 -15.82 -2.86
C ASN A 162 16.02 -15.96 -3.56
N MET A 163 15.51 -14.93 -4.25
CA MET A 163 14.37 -15.13 -5.16
C MET A 163 14.86 -15.16 -6.61
N THR A 164 15.27 -16.35 -7.06
CA THR A 164 15.48 -16.66 -8.48
C THR A 164 14.15 -16.63 -9.24
N ALA A 165 14.27 -16.21 -10.49
CA ALA A 165 13.24 -16.00 -11.50
C ALA A 165 12.31 -17.19 -11.76
#